data_AF-A0A7G3QI85-F1
#
_entry.id   AF-A0A7G3QI85-F1
#
_cell.length_a   1.000
_cell.length_b   1.000
_cell.length_c   1.000
_cell.angle_alpha   90.00
_cell.angle_beta   90.00
_cell.angle_gamma   90.00
#
_symmetry.space_group_name_H-M   'P 1'
#
loop_
_entity.id
_entity.type
_entity.pdbx_description
1 polymer ?
#
loop_
_entity_poly.entity_id
_entity_poly.type
_entity_poly.pdbx_seq_one_letter_code
_entity_poly.pdbx_strand_id
1 'polypeptide(L)'
;MRLFVISAVLVMSSISAFPVFAASSPQKEWQETRSWDASFTQHQAKGVVVLWNENKQQGFTNNLKRANQGFLPASTFKIPNSLIALDLGMVKDEHQVFKWDGKNRDIAAWNRDHNLISAMKYSVVPIYQEFARQIGDARMGKMIAVFDYGNEDISGNLDSFWLDGGIRISAKEQIDFLRRLYHNKLHVSERSQRIVKQAMLTEANSDYIIRAKTGYAVRAEPSIGWWVGWVELDDNVWFFAMNMDMPSADGLALRQAITKEVLRQEKIIP
;
A
#
# COMPACT_ATOMS: atom_id res chain seq x y z
N MET A 1 4.79 41.70 -81.84
CA MET A 1 5.34 40.37 -81.51
C MET A 1 6.59 40.54 -80.64
N ARG A 2 6.43 40.58 -79.31
CA ARG A 2 7.49 40.40 -78.31
C ARG A 2 6.82 39.82 -77.06
N LEU A 3 7.00 38.50 -76.86
CA LEU A 3 6.57 37.79 -75.65
C LEU A 3 7.48 38.20 -74.49
N PHE A 4 6.90 38.60 -73.36
CA PHE A 4 7.60 38.64 -72.08
C PHE A 4 7.35 37.33 -71.34
N VAL A 5 8.41 36.57 -71.13
CA VAL A 5 8.43 35.35 -70.29
C VAL A 5 8.65 35.80 -68.85
N ILE A 6 7.68 35.53 -67.98
CA ILE A 6 7.83 35.71 -66.52
C ILE A 6 8.39 34.40 -65.97
N SER A 7 9.65 34.41 -65.55
CA SER A 7 10.26 33.31 -64.80
C SER A 7 9.76 33.33 -63.35
N ALA A 8 8.96 32.35 -62.97
CA ALA A 8 8.61 32.10 -61.58
C ALA A 8 9.80 31.41 -60.87
N VAL A 9 10.39 32.08 -59.88
CA VAL A 9 11.39 31.49 -58.99
C VAL A 9 10.65 30.77 -57.85
N LEU A 10 10.72 29.43 -57.86
CA LEU A 10 10.20 28.58 -56.80
C LEU A 10 11.22 28.53 -55.65
N VAL A 11 10.95 29.19 -54.53
CA VAL A 11 11.77 29.07 -53.32
C VAL A 11 11.31 27.83 -52.55
N MET A 12 12.04 26.72 -52.67
CA MET A 12 11.84 25.56 -51.80
C MET A 12 12.45 25.84 -50.43
N SER A 13 11.61 26.19 -49.46
CA SER A 13 12.00 26.21 -48.04
C SER A 13 12.08 24.78 -47.51
N SER A 14 13.30 24.28 -47.31
CA SER A 14 13.57 23.01 -46.64
C SER A 14 13.26 23.12 -45.15
N ILE A 15 12.20 22.45 -44.71
CA ILE A 15 11.90 22.29 -43.28
C ILE A 15 12.86 21.23 -42.74
N SER A 16 13.91 21.66 -42.05
CA SER A 16 14.76 20.77 -41.27
C SER A 16 13.98 20.30 -40.04
N ALA A 17 13.46 19.08 -40.09
CA ALA A 17 12.87 18.43 -38.92
C ALA A 17 13.99 18.10 -37.93
N PHE A 18 14.08 18.86 -36.84
CA PHE A 18 14.91 18.49 -35.70
C PHE A 18 14.26 17.29 -34.99
N PRO A 19 15.00 16.21 -34.69
CA PRO A 19 14.47 15.12 -33.90
C PRO A 19 14.15 15.65 -32.49
N VAL A 20 12.87 15.61 -32.13
CA VAL A 20 12.44 15.79 -30.74
C VAL A 20 12.93 14.57 -29.98
N PHE A 21 14.02 14.71 -29.22
CA PHE A 21 14.39 13.73 -28.22
C PHE A 21 13.31 13.76 -27.14
N ALA A 22 12.45 12.73 -27.13
CA ALA A 22 11.60 12.46 -25.99
C ALA A 22 12.53 12.19 -24.79
N ALA A 23 12.54 13.10 -23.81
CA ALA A 23 13.19 12.84 -22.54
C ALA A 23 12.52 11.61 -21.93
N SER A 24 13.22 10.48 -21.89
CA SER A 24 12.78 9.32 -21.13
C SER A 24 12.61 9.77 -19.68
N SER A 25 11.42 9.65 -19.12
CA SER A 25 11.20 9.83 -17.69
C SER A 25 12.26 9.02 -16.94
N PRO A 26 12.98 9.59 -15.95
CA PRO A 26 13.96 8.83 -15.21
C PRO A 26 13.28 7.57 -14.67
N GLN A 27 13.78 6.43 -15.11
CA GLN A 27 13.26 5.13 -14.70
C GLN A 27 13.29 5.10 -13.17
N LYS A 28 12.19 4.74 -12.50
CA LYS A 28 12.16 4.62 -11.03
C LYS A 28 13.34 3.72 -10.61
N GLU A 29 14.42 4.31 -10.11
CA GLU A 29 15.63 3.56 -9.81
C GLU A 29 15.39 2.77 -8.52
N TRP A 30 15.42 1.45 -8.65
CA TRP A 30 15.36 0.53 -7.53
C TRP A 30 16.77 0.06 -7.21
N GLN A 31 17.19 0.23 -5.97
CA GLN A 31 18.49 -0.23 -5.49
C GLN A 31 18.33 -1.40 -4.53
N GLU A 32 19.20 -2.40 -4.66
CA GLU A 32 19.18 -3.56 -3.79
C GLU A 32 20.22 -3.40 -2.65
N THR A 33 19.73 -3.22 -1.42
CA THR A 33 20.53 -3.02 -0.20
C THR A 33 20.60 -4.31 0.60
N ARG A 34 21.46 -5.23 0.17
CA ARG A 34 21.60 -6.58 0.78
C ARG A 34 22.02 -6.58 2.25
N SER A 35 22.64 -5.51 2.74
CA SER A 35 23.04 -5.39 4.15
C SER A 35 21.87 -5.51 5.13
N TRP A 36 20.64 -5.14 4.73
CA TRP A 36 19.46 -5.27 5.60
C TRP A 36 19.02 -6.73 5.82
N ASP A 37 19.55 -7.69 5.06
CA ASP A 37 19.32 -9.12 5.32
C ASP A 37 19.76 -9.49 6.75
N ALA A 38 20.77 -8.80 7.30
CA ALA A 38 21.24 -8.98 8.68
C ALA A 38 20.14 -8.73 9.73
N SER A 39 19.27 -7.75 9.50
CA SER A 39 18.14 -7.42 10.40
C SER A 39 17.12 -8.56 10.46
N PHE A 40 17.03 -9.40 9.42
CA PHE A 40 16.19 -10.60 9.43
C PHE A 40 16.91 -11.81 10.01
N THR A 41 18.16 -12.07 9.58
CA THR A 41 18.88 -13.30 9.94
C THR A 41 19.24 -13.37 11.42
N GLN A 42 19.48 -12.23 12.08
CA GLN A 42 19.70 -12.18 13.53
C GLN A 42 18.50 -12.68 14.36
N HIS A 43 17.30 -12.66 13.76
CA HIS A 43 16.07 -13.19 14.36
C HIS A 43 15.64 -14.53 13.75
N GLN A 44 16.53 -15.21 13.01
CA GLN A 44 16.23 -16.45 12.28
C GLN A 44 15.04 -16.30 11.31
N ALA A 45 14.82 -15.08 10.81
CA ALA A 45 13.74 -14.76 9.91
C ALA A 45 14.23 -14.62 8.46
N LYS A 46 13.29 -14.71 7.52
CA LYS A 46 13.48 -14.36 6.11
C LYS A 46 12.37 -13.42 5.68
N GLY A 47 12.72 -12.40 4.93
CA GLY A 47 11.76 -11.38 4.55
C GLY A 47 12.30 -10.37 3.56
N VAL A 48 11.49 -9.35 3.33
CA VAL A 48 11.82 -8.19 2.54
C VAL A 48 11.38 -6.94 3.28
N VAL A 49 12.21 -5.89 3.27
CA VAL A 49 11.80 -4.51 3.47
C VAL A 49 11.94 -3.80 2.14
N VAL A 50 10.91 -3.04 1.78
CA VAL A 50 10.92 -2.10 0.67
C VAL A 50 10.76 -0.71 1.26
N LEU A 51 11.66 0.20 0.92
CA LEU A 51 11.57 1.63 1.25
C LEU A 51 11.45 2.45 -0.03
N TRP A 52 10.72 3.56 0.05
CA TRP A 52 10.63 4.53 -1.03
C TRP A 52 10.77 5.95 -0.48
N ASN A 53 11.80 6.66 -0.95
CA ASN A 53 12.02 8.07 -0.65
C ASN A 53 11.18 8.93 -1.58
N GLU A 54 10.20 9.66 -1.04
CA GLU A 54 9.29 10.43 -1.87
C GLU A 54 9.98 11.63 -2.55
N ASN A 55 10.81 12.40 -1.84
CA ASN A 55 11.48 13.54 -2.47
C ASN A 55 12.43 13.14 -3.59
N LYS A 56 13.16 12.04 -3.41
CA LYS A 56 14.14 11.55 -4.42
C LYS A 56 13.52 10.65 -5.49
N GLN A 57 12.25 10.24 -5.33
CA GLN A 57 11.59 9.25 -6.18
C GLN A 57 12.43 7.98 -6.38
N GLN A 58 13.00 7.48 -5.28
CA GLN A 58 13.99 6.40 -5.29
C GLN A 58 13.55 5.26 -4.37
N GLY A 59 13.65 4.02 -4.87
CA GLY A 59 13.25 2.81 -4.16
C GLY A 59 14.45 1.98 -3.71
N PHE A 60 14.32 1.35 -2.54
CA PHE A 60 15.38 0.53 -1.94
C PHE A 60 14.77 -0.76 -1.38
N THR A 61 15.46 -1.88 -1.50
CA THR A 61 15.02 -3.15 -0.89
C THR A 61 16.19 -4.11 -0.69
N ASN A 62 16.11 -5.00 0.30
CA ASN A 62 17.10 -6.07 0.44
C ASN A 62 16.93 -7.21 -0.57
N ASN A 63 15.75 -7.34 -1.19
CA ASN A 63 15.47 -8.47 -2.07
C ASN A 63 14.42 -8.11 -3.14
N LEU A 64 14.88 -7.70 -4.32
CA LEU A 64 14.02 -7.30 -5.44
C LEU A 64 13.08 -8.42 -5.87
N LYS A 65 13.53 -9.68 -5.87
CA LYS A 65 12.68 -10.81 -6.25
C LYS A 65 11.48 -10.93 -5.30
N ARG A 66 11.72 -10.93 -3.98
CA ARG A 66 10.65 -11.01 -2.98
C ARG A 66 9.82 -9.71 -2.91
N ALA A 67 10.42 -8.56 -3.18
CA ALA A 67 9.71 -7.27 -3.24
C ALA A 67 8.61 -7.23 -4.31
N ASN A 68 8.79 -7.96 -5.42
CA ASN A 68 7.80 -8.12 -6.50
C ASN A 68 6.93 -9.38 -6.35
N GLN A 69 7.12 -10.20 -5.30
CA GLN A 69 6.32 -11.41 -5.10
C GLN A 69 4.99 -11.08 -4.41
N GLY A 70 3.88 -11.51 -5.00
CA GLY A 70 2.55 -11.35 -4.42
C GLY A 70 2.25 -12.35 -3.30
N PHE A 71 1.74 -11.86 -2.18
CA PHE A 71 1.21 -12.68 -1.08
C PHE A 71 -0.20 -12.21 -0.69
N LEU A 72 -0.89 -13.01 0.12
CA LEU A 72 -2.15 -12.56 0.72
C LEU A 72 -1.91 -11.28 1.54
N PRO A 73 -2.73 -10.23 1.38
CA PRO A 73 -2.61 -9.00 2.15
C PRO A 73 -3.03 -9.18 3.62
N ALA A 74 -3.91 -10.15 3.91
CA ALA A 74 -4.51 -10.34 5.22
C ALA A 74 -5.05 -9.01 5.78
N SER A 75 -4.65 -8.62 6.99
CA SER A 75 -5.15 -7.40 7.63
C SER A 75 -4.63 -6.09 7.03
N THR A 76 -3.70 -6.08 6.06
CA THR A 76 -3.37 -4.84 5.33
C THR A 76 -4.52 -4.43 4.40
N PHE A 77 -5.34 -5.38 3.94
CA PHE A 77 -6.56 -5.15 3.16
C PHE A 77 -7.60 -4.27 3.87
N LYS A 78 -7.46 -4.08 5.18
CA LYS A 78 -8.29 -3.14 5.93
C LYS A 78 -8.18 -1.70 5.42
N ILE A 79 -7.06 -1.34 4.78
CA ILE A 79 -6.88 -0.01 4.17
C ILE A 79 -7.85 0.18 2.98
N PRO A 80 -7.80 -0.61 1.89
CA PRO A 80 -8.75 -0.46 0.79
C PRO A 80 -10.19 -0.75 1.21
N ASN A 81 -10.44 -1.72 2.10
CA ASN A 81 -11.81 -2.01 2.56
C ASN A 81 -12.42 -0.81 3.31
N SER A 82 -11.66 -0.13 4.19
CA SER A 82 -12.14 1.10 4.84
C SER A 82 -12.40 2.23 3.85
N LEU A 83 -11.56 2.42 2.83
CA LEU A 83 -11.77 3.43 1.80
C LEU A 83 -13.10 3.21 1.06
N ILE A 84 -13.36 1.97 0.64
CA ILE A 84 -14.56 1.60 -0.11
C ILE A 84 -15.81 1.74 0.77
N ALA A 85 -15.74 1.27 2.02
CA ALA A 85 -16.87 1.34 2.95
C ALA A 85 -17.27 2.79 3.27
N LEU A 86 -16.30 3.69 3.44
CA LEU A 86 -16.55 5.12 3.65
C LEU A 86 -17.13 5.79 2.39
N ASP A 87 -16.56 5.52 1.22
CA ASP A 87 -16.95 6.21 -0.01
C ASP A 87 -18.33 5.81 -0.51
N LEU A 88 -18.71 4.55 -0.29
CA LEU A 88 -20.06 4.05 -0.59
C LEU A 88 -21.08 4.39 0.52
N GLY A 89 -20.67 5.06 1.59
CA GLY A 89 -21.56 5.48 2.69
C GLY A 89 -22.00 4.36 3.64
N MET A 90 -21.37 3.18 3.59
CA MET A 90 -21.63 2.08 4.53
C MET A 90 -21.09 2.40 5.94
N VAL A 91 -19.98 3.14 5.98
CA VAL A 91 -19.44 3.78 7.18
C VAL A 91 -19.64 5.27 7.04
N LYS A 92 -20.44 5.86 7.92
CA LYS A 92 -20.74 7.30 7.92
C LYS A 92 -19.47 8.11 8.16
N ASP A 93 -18.76 7.82 9.24
CA ASP A 93 -17.56 8.50 9.70
C ASP A 93 -16.76 7.58 10.64
N GLU A 94 -15.63 8.05 11.13
CA GLU A 94 -14.76 7.31 12.04
C GLU A 94 -15.32 7.12 13.46
N HIS A 95 -16.43 7.79 13.79
CA HIS A 95 -17.08 7.75 15.10
C HIS A 95 -18.29 6.81 15.15
N GLN A 96 -18.81 6.37 13.99
CA GLN A 96 -19.86 5.36 13.93
C GLN A 96 -19.46 4.13 14.76
N VAL A 97 -20.35 3.72 15.66
CA VAL A 97 -20.15 2.56 16.51
C VAL A 97 -20.68 1.30 15.81
N PHE A 98 -19.80 0.33 15.64
CA PHE A 98 -20.10 -1.04 15.24
C PHE A 98 -20.26 -1.87 16.51
N LYS A 99 -21.49 -2.32 16.76
CA LYS A 99 -21.84 -3.10 17.94
C LYS A 99 -21.19 -4.48 17.91
N TRP A 100 -20.68 -4.93 19.05
CA TRP A 100 -20.28 -6.31 19.21
C TRP A 100 -21.50 -7.23 19.07
N ASP A 101 -21.33 -8.33 18.34
CA ASP A 101 -22.39 -9.31 18.07
C ASP A 101 -22.64 -10.29 19.23
N GLY A 102 -22.00 -10.08 20.37
CA GLY A 102 -22.11 -10.94 21.56
C GLY A 102 -21.39 -12.28 21.43
N LYS A 103 -20.71 -12.57 20.31
CA LYS A 103 -19.96 -13.81 20.11
C LYS A 103 -18.53 -13.63 20.60
N ASN A 104 -18.16 -14.39 21.64
CA ASN A 104 -16.79 -14.43 22.15
C ASN A 104 -15.85 -15.08 21.12
N ARG A 105 -14.76 -14.38 20.82
CA ARG A 105 -13.67 -14.81 19.94
C ARG A 105 -12.34 -14.81 20.69
N ASP A 106 -11.36 -15.54 20.19
CA ASP A 106 -10.07 -15.75 20.86
C ASP A 106 -9.27 -14.45 21.09
N ILE A 107 -9.43 -13.46 20.21
CA ILE A 107 -8.80 -12.16 20.38
C ILE A 107 -9.70 -11.29 21.24
N ALA A 108 -9.39 -11.21 22.54
CA ALA A 108 -10.18 -10.47 23.54
C ALA A 108 -10.52 -9.03 23.10
N ALA A 109 -9.59 -8.36 22.41
CA ALA A 109 -9.78 -7.00 21.93
C ALA A 109 -10.92 -6.85 20.89
N TRP A 110 -11.39 -7.93 20.27
CA TRP A 110 -12.51 -7.96 19.31
C TRP A 110 -13.87 -8.07 19.99
N ASN A 111 -13.93 -8.46 21.26
CA ASN A 111 -15.17 -8.77 21.97
C ASN A 111 -15.75 -7.52 22.65
N ARG A 112 -15.89 -6.43 21.90
CA ARG A 112 -16.43 -5.15 22.35
C ARG A 112 -16.88 -4.28 21.18
N ASP A 113 -17.64 -3.24 21.48
CA ASP A 113 -17.98 -2.22 20.50
C ASP A 113 -16.73 -1.52 19.96
N HIS A 114 -16.77 -1.17 18.68
CA HIS A 114 -15.68 -0.51 17.99
C HIS A 114 -16.19 0.64 17.12
N ASN A 115 -15.27 1.53 16.78
CA ASN A 115 -15.40 2.48 15.68
C ASN A 115 -14.32 2.18 14.63
N LEU A 116 -14.26 2.97 13.55
CA LEU A 116 -13.32 2.66 12.46
C LEU A 116 -11.85 2.68 12.92
N ILE A 117 -11.49 3.66 13.76
CA ILE A 117 -10.13 3.82 14.30
C ILE A 117 -9.73 2.59 15.12
N SER A 118 -10.57 2.18 16.07
CA SER A 118 -10.29 1.04 16.93
C SER A 118 -10.38 -0.30 16.19
N ALA A 119 -11.30 -0.44 15.22
CA ALA A 119 -11.39 -1.61 14.37
C ALA A 119 -10.10 -1.80 13.54
N MET A 120 -9.52 -0.71 13.03
CA MET A 120 -8.24 -0.74 12.32
C MET A 120 -7.08 -1.09 13.27
N LYS A 121 -7.00 -0.42 14.44
CA LYS A 121 -5.97 -0.65 15.46
C LYS A 121 -5.91 -2.10 15.93
N TYR A 122 -7.05 -2.68 16.31
CA TYR A 122 -7.14 -4.05 16.83
C TYR A 122 -7.35 -5.10 15.73
N SER A 123 -7.32 -4.68 14.46
CA SER A 123 -7.49 -5.56 13.30
C SER A 123 -8.75 -6.44 13.38
N VAL A 124 -9.88 -5.86 13.78
CA VAL A 124 -11.14 -6.58 14.10
C VAL A 124 -11.75 -7.17 12.83
N VAL A 125 -11.39 -8.41 12.49
CA VAL A 125 -11.82 -9.08 11.25
C VAL A 125 -13.35 -9.05 11.07
N PRO A 126 -14.19 -9.42 12.06
CA PRO A 126 -15.65 -9.50 11.87
C PRO A 126 -16.30 -8.22 11.34
N ILE A 127 -15.82 -7.04 11.76
CA ILE A 127 -16.33 -5.74 11.30
C ILE A 127 -16.01 -5.53 9.82
N TYR A 128 -14.80 -5.87 9.39
CA TYR A 128 -14.39 -5.75 7.99
C TYR A 128 -15.04 -6.78 7.07
N GLN A 129 -15.40 -7.95 7.62
CA GLN A 129 -16.25 -8.91 6.92
C GLN A 129 -17.65 -8.35 6.69
N GLU A 130 -18.21 -7.66 7.69
CA GLU A 130 -19.50 -7.01 7.56
C GLU A 130 -19.49 -5.87 6.53
N PHE A 131 -18.43 -5.06 6.50
CA PHE A 131 -18.24 -4.07 5.45
C PHE A 131 -18.21 -4.72 4.07
N ALA A 132 -17.45 -5.81 3.89
CA ALA A 132 -17.36 -6.50 2.63
C ALA A 132 -18.73 -7.04 2.16
N ARG A 133 -19.51 -7.66 3.07
CA ARG A 133 -20.87 -8.13 2.76
C ARG A 133 -21.79 -6.98 2.34
N GLN A 134 -21.75 -5.85 3.02
CA GLN A 134 -22.54 -4.68 2.66
C GLN A 134 -22.10 -4.04 1.34
N ILE A 135 -20.80 -4.06 1.03
CA ILE A 135 -20.26 -3.60 -0.26
C ILE A 135 -20.75 -4.51 -1.40
N GLY A 136 -20.71 -5.83 -1.25
CA GLY A 136 -21.13 -6.77 -2.28
C GLY A 136 -20.07 -6.98 -3.38
N ASP A 137 -20.13 -8.12 -4.06
CA ASP A 137 -19.10 -8.57 -5.01
C ASP A 137 -18.83 -7.58 -6.14
N ALA A 138 -19.88 -7.11 -6.81
CA ALA A 138 -19.74 -6.24 -7.98
C ALA A 138 -19.04 -4.91 -7.65
N ARG A 139 -19.38 -4.29 -6.51
CA ARG A 139 -18.74 -3.04 -6.08
C ARG A 139 -17.34 -3.27 -5.56
N MET A 140 -17.12 -4.36 -4.81
CA MET A 140 -15.78 -4.72 -4.33
C MET A 140 -14.83 -4.95 -5.50
N GLY A 141 -15.19 -5.81 -6.45
CA GLY A 141 -14.36 -6.12 -7.62
C GLY A 141 -14.04 -4.87 -8.45
N LYS A 142 -15.05 -4.03 -8.72
CA LYS A 142 -14.84 -2.76 -9.43
C LYS A 142 -13.84 -1.85 -8.69
N MET A 143 -13.98 -1.70 -7.38
CA MET A 143 -13.11 -0.81 -6.61
C MET A 143 -11.69 -1.34 -6.48
N ILE A 144 -11.52 -2.66 -6.34
CA ILE A 144 -10.19 -3.29 -6.33
C ILE A 144 -9.47 -3.08 -7.66
N ALA A 145 -10.17 -3.24 -8.79
CA ALA A 145 -9.61 -2.94 -10.11
C ALA A 145 -9.29 -1.45 -10.30
N VAL A 146 -10.21 -0.56 -9.89
CA VAL A 146 -9.99 0.90 -9.96
C VAL A 146 -8.84 1.37 -9.06
N PHE A 147 -8.59 0.64 -7.98
CA PHE A 147 -7.43 0.85 -7.11
C PHE A 147 -6.17 0.20 -7.64
N ASP A 148 -6.18 -0.59 -8.72
CA ASP A 148 -4.99 -1.31 -9.22
C ASP A 148 -4.28 -1.99 -8.04
N TYR A 149 -5.05 -2.79 -7.28
CA TYR A 149 -4.63 -3.36 -6.00
C TYR A 149 -4.22 -4.82 -6.17
N GLY A 150 -2.91 -5.04 -6.36
CA GLY A 150 -2.34 -6.37 -6.53
C GLY A 150 -2.80 -7.03 -7.83
N ASN A 151 -3.07 -8.33 -7.80
CA ASN A 151 -3.59 -9.07 -8.95
C ASN A 151 -5.11 -8.89 -9.18
N GLU A 152 -5.77 -8.03 -8.40
CA GLU A 152 -7.20 -7.67 -8.48
C GLU A 152 -8.19 -8.85 -8.34
N ASP A 153 -7.70 -10.03 -7.99
CA ASP A 153 -8.47 -11.27 -7.94
C ASP A 153 -9.26 -11.38 -6.62
N ILE A 154 -10.56 -11.14 -6.67
CA ILE A 154 -11.45 -11.31 -5.52
C ILE A 154 -12.07 -12.71 -5.42
N SER A 155 -11.53 -13.71 -6.14
CA SER A 155 -12.04 -15.08 -6.07
C SER A 155 -11.94 -15.67 -4.65
N GLY A 156 -12.92 -16.50 -4.31
CA GLY A 156 -13.18 -16.97 -2.94
C GLY A 156 -14.47 -16.37 -2.37
N ASN A 157 -14.61 -16.37 -1.04
CA ASN A 157 -15.76 -15.72 -0.41
C ASN A 157 -15.52 -14.22 -0.31
N LEU A 158 -16.53 -13.42 -0.64
CA LEU A 158 -16.47 -11.94 -0.57
C LEU A 158 -15.96 -11.41 0.76
N ASP A 159 -16.29 -12.06 1.87
CA ASP A 159 -15.94 -11.62 3.21
C ASP A 159 -14.69 -12.31 3.78
N SER A 160 -13.94 -13.04 2.95
CA SER A 160 -12.67 -13.66 3.36
C SER A 160 -11.60 -13.73 2.26
N PHE A 161 -11.83 -13.25 1.03
CA PHE A 161 -10.87 -13.41 -0.06
C PHE A 161 -9.47 -12.83 0.25
N TRP A 162 -9.37 -11.79 1.09
CA TRP A 162 -8.10 -11.24 1.56
C TRP A 162 -7.40 -12.07 2.65
N LEU A 163 -8.08 -13.06 3.22
CA LEU A 163 -7.59 -14.00 4.22
C LEU A 163 -7.22 -15.35 3.61
N ASP A 164 -8.01 -15.86 2.66
CA ASP A 164 -7.90 -17.22 2.11
C ASP A 164 -8.22 -17.35 0.61
N GLY A 165 -8.56 -16.25 -0.07
CA GLY A 165 -8.94 -16.25 -1.49
C GLY A 165 -7.78 -16.02 -2.46
N GLY A 166 -8.12 -15.54 -3.65
CA GLY A 166 -7.20 -15.37 -4.79
C GLY A 166 -6.32 -14.12 -4.75
N ILE A 167 -6.70 -13.09 -3.99
CA ILE A 167 -6.00 -11.79 -4.02
C ILE A 167 -4.54 -11.93 -3.56
N ARG A 168 -3.61 -11.40 -4.34
CA ARG A 168 -2.18 -11.34 -4.02
C ARG A 168 -1.68 -9.93 -4.31
N ILE A 169 -0.84 -9.41 -3.42
CA ILE A 169 -0.19 -8.11 -3.59
C ILE A 169 1.25 -8.20 -3.11
N SER A 170 2.15 -7.60 -3.87
CA SER A 170 3.57 -7.51 -3.56
C SER A 170 3.89 -6.31 -2.67
N ALA A 171 5.10 -6.28 -2.10
CA ALA A 171 5.52 -5.15 -1.28
C ALA A 171 5.64 -3.86 -2.11
N LYS A 172 6.08 -3.95 -3.38
CA LYS A 172 6.12 -2.79 -4.27
C LYS A 172 4.74 -2.28 -4.66
N GLU A 173 3.78 -3.16 -4.94
CA GLU A 173 2.40 -2.76 -5.21
C GLU A 173 1.74 -2.13 -3.97
N GLN A 174 2.06 -2.61 -2.76
CA GLN A 174 1.66 -1.94 -1.51
C GLN A 174 2.20 -0.49 -1.46
N ILE A 175 3.48 -0.27 -1.80
CA ILE A 175 4.05 1.09 -1.87
C ILE A 175 3.28 1.94 -2.89
N ASP A 176 3.08 1.47 -4.12
CA ASP A 176 2.40 2.25 -5.16
C ASP A 176 0.92 2.57 -4.79
N PHE A 177 0.22 1.67 -4.10
CA PHE A 177 -1.10 1.94 -3.54
C PHE A 177 -1.06 2.99 -2.41
N LEU A 178 -0.14 2.84 -1.45
CA LEU A 178 0.00 3.76 -0.31
C LEU A 178 0.41 5.17 -0.74
N ARG A 179 1.24 5.30 -1.78
CA ARG A 179 1.61 6.59 -2.38
C ARG A 179 0.40 7.31 -2.96
N ARG A 180 -0.47 6.59 -3.68
CA ARG A 180 -1.73 7.15 -4.18
C ARG A 180 -2.65 7.56 -3.04
N LEU A 181 -2.76 6.77 -1.97
CA LEU A 181 -3.52 7.15 -0.78
C LEU A 181 -2.97 8.42 -0.11
N TYR A 182 -1.65 8.50 0.07
CA TYR A 182 -0.99 9.65 0.70
C TYR A 182 -1.30 10.95 -0.05
N HIS A 183 -1.18 10.93 -1.39
CA HIS A 183 -1.42 12.06 -2.28
C HIS A 183 -2.90 12.31 -2.62
N ASN A 184 -3.83 11.60 -1.98
CA ASN A 184 -5.27 11.65 -2.26
C ASN A 184 -5.64 11.34 -3.73
N LYS A 185 -4.89 10.45 -4.37
CA LYS A 185 -5.03 10.09 -5.81
C LYS A 185 -5.79 8.79 -6.06
N LEU A 186 -6.31 8.13 -5.02
CA LEU A 186 -7.22 7.00 -5.24
C LEU A 186 -8.59 7.54 -5.68
N HIS A 187 -9.30 6.76 -6.50
CA HIS A 187 -10.62 7.12 -7.04
C HIS A 187 -11.76 6.94 -6.01
N VAL A 188 -11.61 7.63 -4.89
CA VAL A 188 -12.59 7.81 -3.81
C VAL A 188 -12.46 9.24 -3.30
N SER A 189 -13.47 9.73 -2.59
CA SER A 189 -13.44 11.08 -2.03
C SER A 189 -12.20 11.33 -1.17
N GLU A 190 -11.70 12.58 -1.23
CA GLU A 190 -10.61 13.03 -0.36
C GLU A 190 -10.94 12.83 1.12
N ARG A 191 -12.22 12.99 1.48
CA ARG A 191 -12.75 12.70 2.81
C ARG A 191 -12.43 11.26 3.24
N SER A 192 -12.80 10.27 2.43
CA SER A 192 -12.53 8.85 2.74
C SER A 192 -11.03 8.59 2.92
N GLN A 193 -10.20 9.18 2.05
CA GLN A 193 -8.74 9.04 2.12
C GLN A 193 -8.19 9.65 3.41
N ARG A 194 -8.61 10.86 3.79
CA ARG A 194 -8.17 11.52 5.05
C ARG A 194 -8.56 10.71 6.29
N ILE A 195 -9.80 10.22 6.36
CA ILE A 195 -10.27 9.40 7.49
C ILE A 195 -9.44 8.11 7.61
N VAL A 196 -9.14 7.44 6.50
CA VAL A 196 -8.31 6.23 6.53
C VAL A 196 -6.87 6.53 6.95
N LYS A 197 -6.27 7.64 6.50
CA LYS A 197 -4.94 8.09 6.95
C LYS A 197 -4.90 8.38 8.46
N GLN A 198 -6.00 8.90 9.01
CA GLN A 198 -6.15 9.10 10.45
C GLN A 198 -6.26 7.76 11.19
N ALA A 199 -7.06 6.81 10.67
CA ALA A 199 -7.19 5.47 11.23
C ALA A 199 -5.88 4.66 11.22
N MET A 200 -4.99 4.94 10.26
CA MET A 200 -3.67 4.32 10.14
C MET A 200 -2.63 4.86 11.12
N LEU A 201 -2.91 5.95 11.84
CA LEU A 201 -1.96 6.51 12.82
C LEU A 201 -1.57 5.44 13.85
N THR A 202 -0.28 5.09 13.86
CA THR A 202 0.26 4.02 14.70
C THR A 202 1.20 4.57 15.76
N GLU A 203 2.00 5.57 15.40
CA GLU A 203 3.00 6.19 16.28
C GLU A 203 3.25 7.64 15.88
N ALA A 204 3.51 8.51 16.84
CA ALA A 204 3.90 9.90 16.60
C ALA A 204 4.73 10.40 17.78
N ASN A 205 5.80 11.13 17.49
CA ASN A 205 6.61 11.86 18.46
C ASN A 205 7.12 13.17 17.82
N SER A 206 8.11 13.82 18.43
CA SER A 206 8.69 15.06 17.89
C SER A 206 9.47 14.87 16.59
N ASP A 207 9.90 13.66 16.29
CA ASP A 207 10.87 13.37 15.23
C ASP A 207 10.18 12.80 13.98
N TYR A 208 9.08 12.05 14.16
CA TYR A 208 8.36 11.42 13.06
C TYR A 208 6.90 11.05 13.40
N ILE A 209 6.11 10.80 12.35
CA ILE A 209 4.78 10.19 12.43
C ILE A 209 4.77 8.91 11.59
N ILE A 210 4.33 7.78 12.15
CA ILE A 210 4.11 6.53 11.42
C ILE A 210 2.61 6.29 11.23
N ARG A 211 2.20 6.17 9.98
CA ARG A 211 0.87 5.70 9.58
C ARG A 211 1.02 4.36 8.90
N ALA A 212 0.48 3.31 9.49
CA ALA A 212 0.75 1.95 9.03
C ALA A 212 -0.35 0.96 9.38
N LYS A 213 -0.29 -0.20 8.74
CA LYS A 213 -1.16 -1.33 9.01
C LYS A 213 -0.38 -2.63 9.04
N THR A 214 -0.61 -3.41 10.09
CA THR A 214 -0.11 -4.78 10.23
C THR A 214 -0.98 -5.79 9.48
N GLY A 215 -0.36 -6.86 8.99
CA GLY A 215 -1.01 -8.05 8.44
C GLY A 215 -0.41 -9.34 9.00
N TYR A 216 -1.22 -10.39 9.08
CA TYR A 216 -0.79 -11.73 9.44
C TYR A 216 -1.63 -12.74 8.64
N ALA A 217 -1.05 -13.32 7.61
CA ALA A 217 -1.67 -14.31 6.74
C ALA A 217 -1.30 -15.71 7.27
N VAL A 218 -2.31 -16.45 7.73
CA VAL A 218 -2.14 -17.80 8.34
C VAL A 218 -3.03 -18.85 7.70
N ARG A 219 -3.89 -18.46 6.75
CA ARG A 219 -4.81 -19.39 6.06
C ARG A 219 -4.29 -19.85 4.70
N ALA A 220 -3.05 -19.49 4.37
CA ALA A 220 -2.33 -20.02 3.22
C ALA A 220 -0.83 -20.11 3.55
N GLU A 221 -0.14 -21.02 2.87
CA GLU A 221 1.30 -21.16 2.97
C GLU A 221 2.02 -20.41 1.83
N PRO A 222 3.19 -19.78 2.10
CA PRO A 222 3.78 -19.63 3.43
C PRO A 222 2.95 -18.70 4.32
N SER A 223 2.94 -18.94 5.63
CA SER A 223 2.42 -17.96 6.59
C SER A 223 3.28 -16.69 6.59
N ILE A 224 2.65 -15.51 6.41
CA ILE A 224 3.35 -14.23 6.20
C ILE A 224 2.91 -13.17 7.23
N GLY A 225 3.89 -12.47 7.81
CA GLY A 225 3.69 -11.23 8.56
C GLY A 225 3.94 -10.00 7.69
N TRP A 226 3.07 -8.99 7.80
CA TRP A 226 3.18 -7.72 7.07
C TRP A 226 3.22 -6.51 8.01
N TRP A 227 3.96 -5.47 7.60
CA TRP A 227 3.76 -4.10 8.08
C TRP A 227 3.97 -3.13 6.92
N VAL A 228 2.95 -2.35 6.59
CA VAL A 228 2.96 -1.46 5.43
C VAL A 228 2.48 -0.08 5.85
N GLY A 229 3.09 0.99 5.31
CA GLY A 229 2.78 2.34 5.73
C GLY A 229 3.77 3.37 5.21
N TRP A 230 3.87 4.49 5.91
CA TRP A 230 4.91 5.49 5.70
C TRP A 230 5.31 6.18 7.01
N VAL A 231 6.47 6.81 6.95
CA VAL A 231 7.03 7.70 7.96
C VAL A 231 6.97 9.13 7.40
N GLU A 232 6.26 10.02 8.09
CA GLU A 232 6.24 11.45 7.83
C GLU A 232 7.36 12.10 8.66
N LEU A 233 8.22 12.85 8.00
CA LEU A 233 9.26 13.71 8.58
C LEU A 233 8.91 15.17 8.24
N ASP A 234 9.64 16.14 8.81
CA ASP A 234 9.41 17.56 8.55
C ASP A 234 9.53 17.93 7.06
N ASP A 235 10.50 17.34 6.35
CA ASP A 235 10.84 17.71 4.98
C ASP A 235 10.66 16.57 3.96
N ASN A 236 10.30 15.36 4.39
CA ASN A 236 10.20 14.19 3.50
C ASN A 236 9.19 13.15 4.00
N VAL A 237 8.83 12.22 3.11
CA VAL A 237 8.07 11.02 3.43
C VAL A 237 8.80 9.79 2.93
N TRP A 238 8.90 8.79 3.79
CA TRP A 238 9.42 7.48 3.44
C TRP A 238 8.33 6.43 3.53
N PHE A 239 7.92 5.88 2.39
CA PHE A 239 7.00 4.75 2.38
C PHE A 239 7.75 3.46 2.67
N PHE A 240 7.09 2.53 3.35
CA PHE A 240 7.63 1.22 3.61
C PHE A 240 6.60 0.11 3.42
N ALA A 241 7.07 -1.05 2.97
CA ALA A 241 6.30 -2.27 2.93
C ALA A 241 7.23 -3.43 3.26
N MET A 242 6.98 -4.07 4.39
CA MET A 242 7.74 -5.24 4.83
C MET A 242 6.87 -6.48 4.81
N ASN A 243 7.43 -7.61 4.39
CA ASN A 243 6.89 -8.91 4.75
C ASN A 243 7.97 -9.89 5.18
N MET A 244 7.59 -10.83 6.02
CA MET A 244 8.47 -11.88 6.51
C MET A 244 7.72 -13.20 6.67
N ASP A 245 8.45 -14.30 6.57
CA ASP A 245 7.93 -15.62 6.95
C ASP A 245 7.55 -15.59 8.43
N MET A 246 6.37 -16.12 8.78
CA MET A 246 5.79 -16.02 10.12
C MET A 246 5.23 -17.37 10.57
N PRO A 247 6.10 -18.34 10.93
CA PRO A 247 5.69 -19.71 11.25
C PRO A 247 4.88 -19.80 12.56
N SER A 248 5.03 -18.85 13.48
CA SER A 248 4.23 -18.75 14.70
C SER A 248 3.90 -17.31 15.03
N ALA A 249 2.91 -17.11 15.92
CA ALA A 249 2.51 -15.79 16.39
C ALA A 249 3.56 -15.11 17.29
N ASP A 250 4.56 -15.84 17.79
CA ASP A 250 5.61 -15.30 18.67
C ASP A 250 6.46 -14.23 17.96
N GLY A 251 6.59 -14.36 16.63
CA GLY A 251 7.33 -13.41 15.80
C GLY A 251 6.56 -12.13 15.44
N LEU A 252 5.31 -11.95 15.89
CA LEU A 252 4.47 -10.83 15.43
C LEU A 252 5.06 -9.44 15.71
N ALA A 253 5.85 -9.29 16.76
CA ALA A 253 6.52 -8.02 17.09
C ALA A 253 7.71 -7.70 16.16
N LEU A 254 8.30 -8.73 15.53
CA LEU A 254 9.46 -8.57 14.65
C LEU A 254 9.13 -7.77 13.40
N ARG A 255 7.86 -7.76 12.95
CA ARG A 255 7.42 -6.94 11.81
C ARG A 255 7.77 -5.46 12.00
N GLN A 256 7.46 -4.92 13.19
CA GLN A 256 7.78 -3.54 13.53
C GLN A 256 9.26 -3.38 13.93
N ALA A 257 9.82 -4.32 14.69
CA ALA A 257 11.21 -4.24 15.15
C ALA A 257 12.20 -4.17 13.97
N ILE A 258 12.13 -5.14 13.05
CA ILE A 258 13.02 -5.22 11.88
C ILE A 258 12.86 -4.00 10.98
N THR A 259 11.62 -3.55 10.76
CA THR A 259 11.40 -2.34 9.95
C THR A 259 12.03 -1.12 10.59
N LYS A 260 11.87 -0.94 11.91
CA LYS A 260 12.50 0.18 12.62
C LYS A 260 14.02 0.07 12.66
N GLU A 261 14.58 -1.12 12.74
CA GLU A 261 16.04 -1.34 12.61
C GLU A 261 16.54 -0.86 11.25
N VAL A 262 15.87 -1.23 10.15
CA VAL A 262 16.22 -0.74 8.81
C VAL A 262 16.05 0.78 8.71
N LEU A 263 14.95 1.34 9.23
CA LEU A 263 14.74 2.79 9.24
C LEU A 263 15.84 3.54 10.00
N ARG A 264 16.37 2.98 11.09
CA ARG A 264 17.52 3.54 11.83
C ARG A 264 18.84 3.40 11.08
N GLN A 265 19.09 2.24 10.47
CA GLN A 265 20.30 2.02 9.64
C GLN A 265 20.37 3.05 8.51
N GLU A 266 19.23 3.39 7.91
CA GLU A 266 19.10 4.42 6.86
C GLU A 266 18.96 5.86 7.39
N LYS A 267 19.04 6.04 8.72
CA LYS A 267 18.93 7.35 9.40
C LYS A 267 17.62 8.10 9.09
N ILE A 268 16.55 7.35 8.86
CA ILE A 268 15.19 7.89 8.63
C ILE A 268 14.53 8.23 9.96
N ILE A 269 14.78 7.42 10.99
CA ILE A 269 14.35 7.67 12.37
C ILE A 269 15.56 7.54 13.32
N PRO A 270 15.52 8.14 14.53
CA PRO A 270 16.56 7.98 15.55
C PRO A 270 16.74 6.53 16.05
#